data_AF-G0R6W9-F1
#
_entry.id   AF-G0R6W9-F1
#
_cell.length_a   1.000
_cell.length_b   1.000
_cell.length_c   1.000
_cell.angle_alpha   90.00
_cell.angle_beta   90.00
_cell.angle_gamma   90.00
#
_symmetry.space_group_name_H-M   'P 1'
#
loop_
_entity.id
_entity.type
_entity.pdbx_description
1 polymer ?
#
loop_
_entity_poly.entity_id
_entity_poly.type
_entity_poly.pdbx_seq_one_letter_code
_entity_poly.pdbx_strand_id
1 'polypeptide(L)'
;MVISVRLLLTVAQLGLIAGSAYAEKEYIWPAKTDLLESMLYEQQGFGSANSPATFIVPCDKVTFGKGRNGAAEWLRTAYHDMATADVEAGTGGIDASIGFEVNRDENVGIGFNETLMNLIAFLTPRSSMADLIALGALFAANGCSNGSVEIPFRAGRVDATGPGPSGVPRPEQPLDEHISSFQKQGFTPQEMIGLVACGHTLGGVHGVDFPEIVDVATDDNTQTFDTTNTGFTAFDNTVAVQYVANNTQNPLAFGHNVTTRSDARIFSSDGGEEIGQMASSPAYFFKRCQTLLERMINTVPRGVTLTDPIQPIPVKPLRLFATINSNGTMTMSGYIRV
;
A
#
# COMPACT_ATOMS: atom_id res chain seq x y z
N MET A 1 53.31 -24.65 -12.63
CA MET A 1 52.08 -24.70 -13.44
C MET A 1 52.02 -23.40 -14.23
N VAL A 2 52.41 -23.43 -15.51
CA VAL A 2 52.48 -22.23 -16.36
C VAL A 2 51.08 -21.98 -16.91
N ILE A 3 50.36 -21.04 -16.32
CA ILE A 3 49.08 -20.59 -16.87
C ILE A 3 49.41 -19.78 -18.13
N SER A 4 49.07 -20.34 -19.31
CA SER A 4 49.41 -19.70 -20.58
C SER A 4 48.68 -18.35 -20.70
N VAL A 5 49.36 -17.36 -21.26
CA VAL A 5 48.85 -16.00 -21.52
C VAL A 5 47.52 -16.01 -22.30
N ARG A 6 47.25 -17.08 -23.07
CA ARG A 6 45.97 -17.25 -23.78
C ARG A 6 44.79 -17.48 -22.82
N LEU A 7 44.98 -18.16 -21.68
CA LEU A 7 43.90 -18.41 -20.72
C LEU A 7 43.50 -17.13 -19.96
N LEU A 8 44.47 -16.26 -19.65
CA LEU A 8 44.23 -14.95 -19.04
C LEU A 8 43.49 -13.99 -19.99
N LEU A 9 43.79 -14.03 -21.29
CA LEU A 9 43.10 -13.24 -22.31
C LEU A 9 41.64 -13.69 -22.52
N THR A 10 41.37 -15.00 -22.53
CA THR A 10 39.99 -15.51 -22.68
C THR A 10 39.13 -15.21 -21.45
N VAL A 11 39.68 -15.30 -20.24
CA VAL A 11 38.97 -14.94 -18.99
C VAL A 11 38.70 -13.43 -18.91
N ALA A 12 39.65 -12.60 -19.35
CA ALA A 12 39.44 -11.15 -19.43
C ALA A 12 38.37 -10.76 -20.47
N GLN A 13 38.34 -11.41 -21.64
CA GLN A 13 37.32 -11.17 -22.65
C GLN A 13 35.93 -11.69 -22.25
N LEU A 14 35.84 -12.80 -21.52
CA LEU A 14 34.57 -13.28 -20.97
C LEU A 14 34.06 -12.39 -19.81
N GLY A 15 34.96 -11.81 -19.01
CA GLY A 15 34.60 -10.82 -17.98
C GLY A 15 34.05 -9.50 -18.55
N LEU A 16 34.60 -9.03 -19.68
CA LEU A 16 34.13 -7.82 -20.37
C LEU A 16 32.80 -8.02 -21.13
N ILE A 17 32.51 -9.23 -21.59
CA ILE A 17 31.23 -9.56 -22.25
C ILE A 17 30.14 -9.88 -21.20
N ALA A 18 30.49 -10.44 -20.04
CA ALA A 18 29.54 -10.68 -18.95
C ALA A 18 29.16 -9.38 -18.20
N GLY A 19 30.09 -8.41 -18.09
CA GLY A 19 29.82 -7.12 -17.43
C GLY A 19 28.94 -6.15 -18.24
N SER A 20 28.75 -6.38 -19.54
CA SER A 20 27.90 -5.53 -20.39
C SER A 20 26.47 -6.03 -20.52
N ALA A 21 26.17 -7.26 -20.06
CA ALA A 21 24.82 -7.81 -20.03
C ALA A 21 24.01 -7.37 -18.79
N TYR A 22 24.68 -6.77 -17.79
CA TYR A 22 24.08 -6.20 -16.58
C TYR A 22 24.58 -4.78 -16.36
N ALA A 23 24.55 -3.96 -17.41
CA ALA A 23 24.49 -2.52 -17.19
C ALA A 23 23.08 -2.21 -16.70
N GLU A 24 22.85 -2.28 -15.38
CA GLU A 24 21.78 -1.49 -14.78
C GLU A 24 21.92 -0.07 -15.35
N LYS A 25 20.83 0.51 -15.85
CA LYS A 25 20.84 1.88 -16.37
C LYS A 25 21.58 2.74 -15.34
N GLU A 26 22.73 3.27 -15.73
CA GLU A 26 23.54 4.09 -14.86
C GLU A 26 22.66 5.23 -14.34
N TYR A 27 22.52 5.31 -13.01
CA TYR A 27 21.68 6.30 -12.37
C TYR A 27 22.23 7.71 -12.65
N ILE A 28 21.39 8.59 -13.19
CA ILE A 28 21.72 9.99 -13.47
C ILE A 28 20.90 10.89 -12.54
N TRP A 29 21.59 11.58 -11.64
CA TRP A 29 20.96 12.58 -10.77
C TRP A 29 20.79 13.94 -11.49
N PRO A 30 19.68 14.67 -11.29
CA PRO A 30 18.48 14.25 -10.55
C PRO A 30 17.54 13.42 -11.42
N ALA A 31 17.02 12.31 -10.89
CA ALA A 31 15.94 11.56 -11.52
C ALA A 31 14.57 12.04 -11.03
N LYS A 32 13.51 11.71 -11.79
CA LYS A 32 12.14 12.09 -11.39
C LYS A 32 11.66 11.39 -10.11
N THR A 33 12.23 10.22 -9.83
CA THR A 33 11.86 9.33 -8.72
C THR A 33 12.66 9.54 -7.45
N ASP A 34 13.68 10.42 -7.44
CA ASP A 34 14.59 10.59 -6.30
C ASP A 34 13.86 10.91 -4.98
N LEU A 35 12.80 11.72 -5.05
CA LEU A 35 12.02 12.08 -3.86
C LEU A 35 11.26 10.88 -3.30
N LEU A 36 10.59 10.11 -4.15
CA LEU A 36 9.82 8.92 -3.75
C LEU A 36 10.75 7.79 -3.27
N GLU A 37 11.92 7.63 -3.90
CA GLU A 37 12.97 6.71 -3.42
C GLU A 37 13.44 7.09 -2.01
N SER A 38 13.65 8.39 -1.77
CA SER A 38 14.02 8.88 -0.44
C SER A 38 12.90 8.63 0.59
N MET A 39 11.62 8.83 0.22
CA MET A 39 10.49 8.52 1.11
C MET A 39 10.40 7.03 1.43
N LEU A 40 10.74 6.14 0.49
CA LEU A 40 10.73 4.69 0.67
C LEU A 40 11.84 4.20 1.59
N TYR A 41 13.09 4.61 1.33
CA TYR A 41 14.27 4.00 1.94
C TYR A 41 14.97 4.87 2.98
N GLU A 42 14.70 6.17 3.02
CA GLU A 42 15.32 7.13 3.94
C GLU A 42 14.29 7.67 4.93
N GLN A 43 13.56 6.77 5.57
CA GLN A 43 12.38 7.10 6.38
C GLN A 43 12.72 7.90 7.64
N GLN A 44 13.90 7.68 8.22
CA GLN A 44 14.37 8.33 9.45
C GLN A 44 15.89 8.60 9.39
N GLY A 45 16.38 9.45 10.29
CA GLY A 45 17.81 9.74 10.44
C GLY A 45 18.30 10.97 9.67
N PHE A 46 19.63 11.18 9.68
CA PHE A 46 20.25 12.34 9.04
C PHE A 46 20.10 12.26 7.53
N GLY A 47 19.52 13.31 6.93
CA GLY A 47 19.32 13.36 5.49
C GLY A 47 17.99 12.78 5.01
N SER A 48 17.17 12.20 5.91
CA SER A 48 15.83 11.71 5.57
C SER A 48 14.98 12.78 4.87
N ALA A 49 14.29 12.37 3.81
CA ALA A 49 13.48 13.26 2.98
C ALA A 49 12.07 13.54 3.54
N ASN A 50 11.84 13.25 4.83
CA ASN A 50 10.53 13.20 5.47
C ASN A 50 9.63 12.14 4.80
N SER A 51 9.47 10.97 5.44
CA SER A 51 8.68 9.86 4.90
C SER A 51 7.28 9.77 5.52
N PRO A 52 6.22 9.55 4.70
CA PRO A 52 4.89 9.24 5.20
C PRO A 52 4.83 8.03 6.13
N ALA A 53 5.75 7.07 5.99
CA ALA A 53 5.81 5.88 6.87
C ALA A 53 5.87 6.26 8.35
N THR A 54 6.55 7.37 8.66
CA THR A 54 6.69 7.84 10.03
C THR A 54 5.36 8.22 10.68
N PHE A 55 4.26 8.42 9.94
CA PHE A 55 2.96 8.77 10.50
C PHE A 55 2.13 7.57 10.96
N ILE A 56 2.38 6.38 10.40
CA ILE A 56 1.50 5.21 10.59
C ILE A 56 2.23 3.94 11.00
N VAL A 57 3.56 3.97 11.12
CA VAL A 57 4.38 2.84 11.56
C VAL A 57 5.04 3.17 12.91
N PRO A 58 4.91 2.33 13.96
CA PRO A 58 4.14 1.05 14.01
C PRO A 58 2.61 1.27 13.94
N CYS A 59 1.83 0.20 13.70
CA CYS A 59 0.40 0.28 13.32
C CYS A 59 -0.52 0.83 14.40
N ASP A 60 -0.08 0.82 15.65
CA ASP A 60 -0.75 1.45 16.78
C ASP A 60 -0.44 2.93 16.92
N LYS A 61 0.27 3.54 15.95
CA LYS A 61 0.56 4.96 15.99
C LYS A 61 -0.73 5.76 15.87
N VAL A 62 -1.14 6.32 17.00
CA VAL A 62 -2.42 7.03 17.17
C VAL A 62 -2.30 8.50 16.79
N THR A 63 -2.26 8.80 15.49
CA THR A 63 -2.30 10.18 14.97
C THR A 63 -3.73 10.72 14.88
N PHE A 64 -4.73 9.84 14.95
CA PHE A 64 -6.12 10.13 14.56
C PHE A 64 -7.14 10.06 15.71
N GLY A 65 -6.67 9.95 16.95
CA GLY A 65 -7.54 9.84 18.13
C GLY A 65 -7.71 8.40 18.63
N LYS A 66 -8.26 8.27 19.84
CA LYS A 66 -8.34 6.98 20.55
C LYS A 66 -9.18 5.97 19.74
N GLY A 67 -8.77 4.70 19.75
CA GLY A 67 -9.50 3.61 19.10
C GLY A 67 -9.23 3.46 17.61
N ARG A 68 -8.47 4.38 17.00
CA ARG A 68 -8.21 4.39 15.55
C ARG A 68 -6.83 3.84 15.21
N ASN A 69 -6.70 3.29 14.01
CA ASN A 69 -5.46 2.70 13.50
C ASN A 69 -5.09 3.39 12.19
N GLY A 70 -4.00 4.18 12.21
CA GLY A 70 -3.61 4.98 11.05
C GLY A 70 -3.17 4.14 9.84
N ALA A 71 -2.52 3.00 10.08
CA ALA A 71 -2.14 2.09 8.99
C ALA A 71 -3.38 1.49 8.31
N ALA A 72 -4.38 1.08 9.10
CA ALA A 72 -5.65 0.58 8.57
C ALA A 72 -6.40 1.64 7.75
N GLU A 73 -6.42 2.90 8.21
CA GLU A 73 -7.09 3.99 7.51
C GLU A 73 -6.39 4.36 6.19
N TRP A 74 -5.06 4.31 6.16
CA TRP A 74 -4.30 4.56 4.94
C TRP A 74 -4.48 3.43 3.92
N LEU A 75 -4.49 2.18 4.39
CA LEU A 75 -4.78 1.04 3.54
C LEU A 75 -6.21 1.07 3.01
N ARG A 76 -7.19 1.42 3.86
CA ARG A 76 -8.59 1.64 3.46
C ARG A 76 -8.71 2.77 2.44
N THR A 77 -8.03 3.89 2.65
CA THR A 77 -8.05 5.03 1.70
C THR A 77 -7.55 4.62 0.33
N ALA A 78 -6.47 3.84 0.25
CA ALA A 78 -5.97 3.32 -1.02
C ALA A 78 -6.93 2.32 -1.68
N TYR A 79 -7.54 1.42 -0.91
CA TYR A 79 -8.56 0.53 -1.47
C TYR A 79 -9.75 1.32 -2.02
N HIS A 80 -10.28 2.30 -1.28
CA HIS A 80 -11.43 3.09 -1.70
C HIS A 80 -11.15 3.98 -2.93
N ASP A 81 -9.93 4.52 -3.06
CA ASP A 81 -9.49 5.22 -4.28
C ASP A 81 -9.50 4.26 -5.49
N MET A 82 -9.01 3.03 -5.31
CA MET A 82 -8.96 2.02 -6.36
C MET A 82 -10.33 1.40 -6.69
N ALA A 83 -11.20 1.20 -5.69
CA ALA A 83 -12.32 0.25 -5.75
C ALA A 83 -13.37 0.53 -6.82
N THR A 84 -13.41 1.76 -7.36
CA THR A 84 -14.31 2.17 -8.44
C THR A 84 -13.71 1.98 -9.84
N ALA A 85 -12.51 1.37 -9.91
CA ALA A 85 -11.85 1.01 -11.15
C ALA A 85 -12.71 0.10 -12.03
N ASP A 86 -12.65 0.37 -13.33
CA ASP A 86 -13.09 -0.53 -14.38
C ASP A 86 -11.88 -0.82 -15.25
N VAL A 87 -11.23 -1.95 -14.99
CA VAL A 87 -9.98 -2.34 -15.65
C VAL A 87 -10.20 -2.60 -17.15
N GLU A 88 -11.38 -3.09 -17.54
CA GLU A 88 -11.72 -3.33 -18.95
C GLU A 88 -11.96 -2.01 -19.70
N ALA A 89 -12.70 -1.08 -19.11
CA ALA A 89 -12.86 0.27 -19.65
C ALA A 89 -11.55 1.08 -19.59
N GLY A 90 -10.67 0.75 -18.63
CA GLY A 90 -9.42 1.44 -18.38
C GLY A 90 -9.59 2.76 -17.62
N THR A 91 -10.52 2.82 -16.67
CA THR A 91 -10.84 4.02 -15.87
C THR A 91 -10.71 3.76 -14.38
N GLY A 92 -10.45 4.80 -13.58
CA GLY A 92 -10.24 4.69 -12.13
C GLY A 92 -8.95 3.97 -11.75
N GLY A 93 -8.86 3.51 -10.51
CA GLY A 93 -7.64 2.96 -9.91
C GLY A 93 -7.06 3.91 -8.88
N ILE A 94 -5.79 3.76 -8.52
CA ILE A 94 -5.13 4.73 -7.65
C ILE A 94 -4.81 5.99 -8.47
N ASP A 95 -5.75 6.94 -8.45
CA ASP A 95 -5.67 8.23 -9.13
C ASP A 95 -6.00 9.41 -8.21
N ALA A 96 -6.13 9.19 -6.90
CA ALA A 96 -6.50 10.19 -5.89
C ALA A 96 -7.88 10.84 -6.11
N SER A 97 -8.76 10.23 -6.91
CA SER A 97 -10.14 10.67 -7.06
C SER A 97 -10.92 10.63 -5.74
N ILE A 98 -10.52 9.78 -4.78
CA ILE A 98 -11.12 9.71 -3.43
C ILE A 98 -11.22 11.08 -2.74
N GLY A 99 -10.31 12.02 -3.04
CA GLY A 99 -10.33 13.39 -2.52
C GLY A 99 -11.58 14.20 -2.91
N PHE A 100 -12.29 13.79 -3.98
CA PHE A 100 -13.57 14.36 -4.39
C PHE A 100 -14.78 13.59 -3.86
N GLU A 101 -14.55 12.46 -3.17
CA GLU A 101 -15.57 11.42 -2.92
C GLU A 101 -15.79 11.13 -1.43
N VAL A 102 -15.05 11.80 -0.55
CA VAL A 102 -15.09 11.63 0.91
C VAL A 102 -16.46 11.83 1.57
N ASN A 103 -17.42 12.45 0.86
CA ASN A 103 -18.78 12.69 1.38
C ASN A 103 -19.82 11.68 0.83
N ARG A 104 -19.38 10.65 0.11
CA ARG A 104 -20.29 9.60 -0.39
C ARG A 104 -20.69 8.65 0.74
N ASP A 105 -21.86 8.07 0.60
CA ASP A 105 -22.40 7.05 1.52
C ASP A 105 -21.54 5.79 1.59
N GLU A 106 -20.79 5.47 0.53
CA GLU A 106 -19.83 4.38 0.49
C GLU A 106 -18.48 4.70 1.19
N ASN A 107 -18.26 5.97 1.58
CA ASN A 107 -17.01 6.49 2.17
C ASN A 107 -17.24 7.08 3.58
N VAL A 108 -18.06 6.43 4.41
CA VAL A 108 -18.33 6.89 5.79
C VAL A 108 -17.06 6.90 6.65
N GLY A 109 -16.96 7.90 7.51
CA GLY A 109 -15.93 8.06 8.53
C GLY A 109 -14.90 9.13 8.16
N ILE A 110 -14.31 9.76 9.19
CA ILE A 110 -13.38 10.88 9.02
C ILE A 110 -11.98 10.47 8.50
N GLY A 111 -11.66 9.17 8.53
CA GLY A 111 -10.34 8.64 8.19
C GLY A 111 -9.83 8.99 6.80
N PHE A 112 -10.70 9.13 5.79
CA PHE A 112 -10.27 9.54 4.45
C PHE A 112 -9.74 10.97 4.44
N ASN A 113 -10.49 11.91 5.02
CA ASN A 113 -10.10 13.32 5.10
C ASN A 113 -8.78 13.47 5.84
N GLU A 114 -8.62 12.80 6.97
CA GLU A 114 -7.40 12.91 7.77
C GLU A 114 -6.19 12.22 7.13
N THR A 115 -6.40 11.09 6.44
CA THR A 115 -5.36 10.46 5.62
C THR A 115 -4.87 11.42 4.56
N LEU A 116 -5.77 12.01 3.76
CA LEU A 116 -5.42 12.98 2.72
C LEU A 116 -4.74 14.22 3.30
N MET A 117 -5.24 14.75 4.42
CA MET A 117 -4.64 15.90 5.10
C MET A 117 -3.22 15.63 5.58
N ASN A 118 -2.92 14.42 6.07
CA ASN A 118 -1.57 14.03 6.43
C ASN A 118 -0.66 13.87 5.20
N LEU A 119 -1.18 13.27 4.12
CA LEU A 119 -0.42 13.08 2.89
C LEU A 119 -0.09 14.40 2.17
N ILE A 120 -0.89 15.47 2.35
CA ILE A 120 -0.60 16.81 1.80
C ILE A 120 0.80 17.32 2.20
N ALA A 121 1.30 16.95 3.38
CA ALA A 121 2.65 17.36 3.83
C ALA A 121 3.79 16.82 2.95
N PHE A 122 3.50 15.85 2.08
CA PHE A 122 4.43 15.18 1.19
C PHE A 122 4.12 15.42 -0.30
N LEU A 123 3.04 16.15 -0.60
CA LEU A 123 2.62 16.48 -1.95
C LEU A 123 3.56 17.51 -2.58
N THR A 124 4.12 17.18 -3.74
CA THR A 124 5.00 18.07 -4.51
C THR A 124 4.81 17.84 -6.01
N PRO A 125 5.37 18.68 -6.90
CA PRO A 125 5.44 18.38 -8.33
C PRO A 125 6.20 17.09 -8.69
N ARG A 126 6.84 16.41 -7.71
CA ARG A 126 7.57 15.14 -7.86
C ARG A 126 6.93 13.97 -7.09
N SER A 127 5.82 14.20 -6.41
CA SER A 127 5.09 13.22 -5.60
C SER A 127 3.60 13.54 -5.66
N SER A 128 2.88 12.93 -6.61
CA SER A 128 1.42 13.09 -6.76
C SER A 128 0.68 12.54 -5.54
N MET A 129 -0.55 13.00 -5.30
CA MET A 129 -1.36 12.45 -4.21
C MET A 129 -1.62 10.96 -4.43
N ALA A 130 -1.82 10.53 -5.67
CA ALA A 130 -2.01 9.14 -6.03
C ALA A 130 -0.78 8.27 -5.71
N ASP A 131 0.44 8.75 -5.98
CA ASP A 131 1.67 8.05 -5.57
C ASP A 131 1.79 7.98 -4.04
N LEU A 132 1.35 9.02 -3.32
CA LEU A 132 1.37 9.06 -1.86
C LEU A 132 0.33 8.12 -1.22
N ILE A 133 -0.87 7.99 -1.80
CA ILE A 133 -1.89 7.03 -1.37
C ILE A 133 -1.35 5.59 -1.55
N ALA A 134 -0.73 5.29 -2.70
CA ALA A 134 -0.10 4.00 -2.95
C ALA A 134 1.05 3.71 -1.97
N LEU A 135 1.88 4.71 -1.65
CA LEU A 135 2.90 4.59 -0.60
C LEU A 135 2.27 4.30 0.76
N GLY A 136 1.13 4.91 1.06
CA GLY A 136 0.43 4.69 2.32
C GLY A 136 0.00 3.24 2.52
N ALA A 137 -0.59 2.61 1.50
CA ALA A 137 -0.91 1.18 1.52
C ALA A 137 0.34 0.30 1.66
N LEU A 138 1.42 0.65 0.95
CA LEU A 138 2.70 -0.07 1.07
C LEU A 138 3.25 0.01 2.49
N PHE A 139 3.30 1.19 3.10
CA PHE A 139 3.82 1.35 4.46
C PHE A 139 2.91 0.70 5.50
N ALA A 140 1.60 0.73 5.30
CA ALA A 140 0.66 -0.02 6.13
C ALA A 140 0.98 -1.51 6.08
N ALA A 141 1.10 -2.13 4.91
CA ALA A 141 1.38 -3.56 4.81
C ALA A 141 2.81 -3.93 5.28
N ASN A 142 3.83 -3.23 4.77
CA ASN A 142 5.23 -3.55 5.02
C ASN A 142 5.65 -3.22 6.46
N GLY A 143 5.31 -2.01 6.93
CA GLY A 143 5.68 -1.56 8.27
C GLY A 143 4.98 -2.34 9.37
N CYS A 144 3.76 -2.81 9.11
CA CYS A 144 2.97 -3.61 10.05
C CYS A 144 3.26 -5.11 10.01
N SER A 145 3.94 -5.61 8.99
CA SER A 145 4.38 -7.01 8.90
C SER A 145 5.85 -7.19 9.27
N ASN A 146 6.47 -6.15 9.83
CA ASN A 146 7.90 -6.06 10.12
C ASN A 146 8.76 -6.42 8.90
N GLY A 147 8.34 -5.94 7.72
CA GLY A 147 8.99 -6.23 6.45
C GLY A 147 8.57 -7.53 5.78
N SER A 148 7.71 -8.36 6.36
CA SER A 148 7.34 -9.67 5.76
C SER A 148 6.49 -9.55 4.49
N VAL A 149 5.81 -8.41 4.31
CA VAL A 149 5.07 -8.07 3.08
C VAL A 149 5.80 -6.95 2.35
N GLU A 150 6.61 -7.31 1.36
CA GLU A 150 7.40 -6.35 0.56
C GLU A 150 6.71 -6.07 -0.77
N ILE A 151 6.02 -4.93 -0.88
CA ILE A 151 5.34 -4.54 -2.13
C ILE A 151 6.31 -3.71 -2.99
N PRO A 152 6.65 -4.17 -4.22
CA PRO A 152 7.48 -3.38 -5.13
C PRO A 152 6.76 -2.09 -5.54
N PHE A 153 7.29 -0.93 -5.12
CA PHE A 153 6.67 0.36 -5.42
C PHE A 153 7.06 0.86 -6.81
N ARG A 154 6.05 1.19 -7.62
CA ARG A 154 6.21 1.89 -8.90
C ARG A 154 5.63 3.29 -8.77
N ALA A 155 6.26 4.29 -9.39
CA ALA A 155 5.80 5.69 -9.38
C ALA A 155 5.17 6.09 -10.71
N GLY A 156 4.63 7.31 -10.76
CA GLY A 156 4.14 7.94 -11.99
C GLY A 156 2.62 7.99 -12.11
N ARG A 157 1.90 7.79 -10.99
CA ARG A 157 0.45 7.98 -10.96
C ARG A 157 0.10 9.43 -11.21
N VAL A 158 -1.03 9.64 -11.87
CA VAL A 158 -1.53 10.97 -12.23
C VAL A 158 -2.78 11.24 -11.41
N ASP A 159 -2.80 12.38 -10.72
CA ASP A 159 -3.95 12.80 -9.93
C ASP A 159 -5.15 13.11 -10.83
N ALA A 160 -6.30 12.57 -10.48
CA ALA A 160 -7.58 12.84 -11.10
C ALA A 160 -7.98 14.31 -10.92
N THR A 161 -8.67 14.86 -11.90
CA THR A 161 -9.18 16.24 -11.85
C THR A 161 -10.62 16.34 -11.35
N GLY A 162 -11.19 15.23 -10.89
CA GLY A 162 -12.56 15.12 -10.43
C GLY A 162 -12.86 13.72 -9.89
N PRO A 163 -14.10 13.49 -9.44
CA PRO A 163 -14.51 12.20 -8.90
C PRO A 163 -14.56 11.11 -10.00
N GLY A 164 -14.28 9.87 -9.60
CA GLY A 164 -14.63 8.66 -10.34
C GLY A 164 -16.12 8.30 -10.19
N PRO A 165 -16.57 7.17 -10.77
CA PRO A 165 -17.94 6.68 -10.54
C PRO A 165 -18.11 6.21 -9.09
N SER A 166 -19.35 6.15 -8.60
CA SER A 166 -19.66 5.43 -7.35
C SER A 166 -19.63 3.91 -7.56
N GLY A 167 -19.54 3.15 -6.47
CA GLY A 167 -19.58 1.69 -6.49
C GLY A 167 -18.56 1.01 -5.59
N VAL A 168 -18.11 1.66 -4.52
CA VAL A 168 -17.25 0.97 -3.54
C VAL A 168 -18.07 -0.11 -2.81
N PRO A 169 -17.58 -1.36 -2.70
CA PRO A 169 -18.29 -2.43 -2.02
C PRO A 169 -18.68 -2.09 -0.58
N ARG A 170 -19.96 -2.30 -0.25
CA ARG A 170 -20.55 -2.07 1.07
C ARG A 170 -20.87 -3.39 1.78
N PRO A 171 -20.85 -3.42 3.12
CA PRO A 171 -20.99 -4.65 3.89
C PRO A 171 -22.37 -5.31 3.78
N GLU A 172 -23.42 -4.56 3.44
CA GLU A 172 -24.79 -5.07 3.28
C GLU A 172 -25.08 -5.69 1.91
N GLN A 173 -24.21 -5.46 0.92
CA GLN A 173 -24.43 -5.95 -0.44
C GLN A 173 -24.37 -7.48 -0.51
N PRO A 174 -25.15 -8.10 -1.42
CA PRO A 174 -25.10 -9.53 -1.66
C PRO A 174 -23.79 -9.95 -2.35
N LEU A 175 -23.47 -11.24 -2.27
CA LEU A 175 -22.21 -11.80 -2.75
C LEU A 175 -22.01 -11.64 -4.27
N ASP A 176 -23.07 -11.70 -5.06
CA ASP A 176 -23.02 -11.50 -6.52
C ASP A 176 -22.63 -10.07 -6.91
N GLU A 177 -23.10 -9.07 -6.15
CA GLU A 177 -22.65 -7.68 -6.29
C GLU A 177 -21.17 -7.53 -5.91
N HIS A 178 -20.72 -8.14 -4.80
CA HIS A 178 -19.30 -8.14 -4.42
C HIS A 178 -18.42 -8.77 -5.51
N ILE A 179 -18.81 -9.94 -6.02
CA ILE A 179 -18.09 -10.63 -7.11
C ILE A 179 -18.03 -9.72 -8.35
N SER A 180 -19.15 -9.12 -8.76
CA SER A 180 -19.18 -8.24 -9.92
C SER A 180 -18.30 -6.99 -9.73
N SER A 181 -18.24 -6.44 -8.52
CA SER A 181 -17.40 -5.28 -8.22
C SER A 181 -15.91 -5.63 -8.29
N PHE A 182 -15.49 -6.70 -7.61
CA PHE A 182 -14.09 -7.12 -7.61
C PHE A 182 -13.63 -7.56 -9.01
N GLN A 183 -14.51 -8.14 -9.83
CA GLN A 183 -14.20 -8.42 -11.24
C GLN A 183 -13.89 -7.16 -12.04
N LYS A 184 -14.64 -6.07 -11.85
CA LYS A 184 -14.35 -4.78 -12.50
C LYS A 184 -13.02 -4.18 -12.07
N GLN A 185 -12.68 -4.34 -10.78
CA GLN A 185 -11.38 -3.98 -10.21
C GLN A 185 -10.24 -4.90 -10.72
N GLY A 186 -10.56 -5.97 -11.45
CA GLY A 186 -9.60 -6.90 -12.03
C GLY A 186 -9.20 -8.06 -11.12
N PHE A 187 -9.99 -8.39 -10.09
CA PHE A 187 -9.75 -9.51 -9.18
C PHE A 187 -10.75 -10.66 -9.41
N THR A 188 -10.26 -11.89 -9.33
CA THR A 188 -11.14 -13.09 -9.35
C THR A 188 -11.87 -13.25 -8.00
N PRO A 189 -12.95 -14.06 -7.92
CA PRO A 189 -13.63 -14.34 -6.66
C PRO A 189 -12.70 -14.88 -5.55
N GLN A 190 -11.73 -15.74 -5.90
CA GLN A 190 -10.74 -16.22 -4.95
C GLN A 190 -9.77 -15.11 -4.50
N GLU A 191 -9.45 -14.17 -5.39
CA GLU A 191 -8.61 -13.02 -5.05
C GLU A 191 -9.35 -11.96 -4.22
N MET A 192 -10.67 -11.84 -4.37
CA MET A 192 -11.52 -11.04 -3.49
C MET A 192 -11.40 -11.51 -2.04
N ILE A 193 -11.47 -12.82 -1.78
CA ILE A 193 -11.26 -13.40 -0.44
C ILE A 193 -9.92 -12.96 0.12
N GLY A 194 -8.85 -13.16 -0.67
CA GLY A 194 -7.50 -12.80 -0.27
C GLY A 194 -7.36 -11.30 0.02
N LEU A 195 -7.85 -10.44 -0.86
CA LEU A 195 -7.67 -8.98 -0.72
C LEU A 195 -8.44 -8.45 0.49
N VAL A 196 -9.66 -8.93 0.74
CA VAL A 196 -10.44 -8.58 1.94
C VAL A 196 -9.71 -9.02 3.21
N ALA A 197 -9.20 -10.26 3.27
CA ALA A 197 -8.44 -10.73 4.43
C ALA A 197 -7.16 -9.91 4.67
N CYS A 198 -6.44 -9.55 3.59
CA CYS A 198 -5.24 -8.71 3.67
C CYS A 198 -5.54 -7.28 4.14
N GLY A 199 -6.69 -6.71 3.79
CA GLY A 199 -7.10 -5.39 4.30
C GLY A 199 -7.55 -5.46 5.76
N HIS A 200 -8.29 -6.51 6.12
CA HIS A 200 -8.94 -6.61 7.42
C HIS A 200 -8.01 -7.07 8.56
N THR A 201 -6.79 -7.55 8.31
CA THR A 201 -5.84 -7.84 9.41
C THR A 201 -5.44 -6.61 10.24
N LEU A 202 -5.54 -5.39 9.71
CA LEU A 202 -5.18 -4.16 10.46
C LEU A 202 -6.38 -3.40 11.05
N GLY A 203 -7.58 -3.70 10.58
CA GLY A 203 -8.72 -2.79 10.69
C GLY A 203 -9.75 -3.14 11.76
N GLY A 204 -10.84 -2.39 11.71
CA GLY A 204 -12.04 -2.63 12.48
C GLY A 204 -13.19 -1.76 11.98
N VAL A 205 -14.34 -1.92 12.63
CA VAL A 205 -15.52 -1.09 12.40
C VAL A 205 -15.68 -0.11 13.55
N HIS A 206 -15.79 1.18 13.24
CA HIS A 206 -16.05 2.23 14.22
C HIS A 206 -17.54 2.27 14.55
N GLY A 207 -17.90 2.08 15.83
CA GLY A 207 -19.31 2.11 16.26
C GLY A 207 -19.98 3.48 16.15
N VAL A 208 -19.20 4.57 16.17
CA VAL A 208 -19.71 5.93 15.92
C VAL A 208 -20.19 6.13 14.49
N ASP A 209 -19.55 5.45 13.54
CA ASP A 209 -19.89 5.54 12.10
C ASP A 209 -20.92 4.47 11.70
N PHE A 210 -20.90 3.30 12.36
CA PHE A 210 -21.73 2.12 12.03
C PHE A 210 -22.36 1.47 13.28
N PRO A 211 -23.29 2.15 13.97
CA PRO A 211 -23.91 1.65 15.20
C PRO A 211 -24.77 0.39 14.99
N GLU A 212 -25.20 0.11 13.76
CA GLU A 212 -25.91 -1.10 13.35
C GLU A 212 -25.01 -2.31 13.09
N ILE A 213 -23.69 -2.11 13.18
CA ILE A 213 -22.67 -3.17 13.07
C ILE A 213 -22.00 -3.40 14.43
N VAL A 214 -21.76 -2.33 15.19
CA VAL A 214 -21.11 -2.37 16.51
C VAL A 214 -22.03 -1.74 17.56
N ASP A 215 -22.51 -2.55 18.51
CA ASP A 215 -23.61 -2.23 19.45
C ASP A 215 -23.31 -1.13 20.51
N VAL A 216 -22.12 -0.53 20.54
CA VAL A 216 -21.71 0.42 21.61
C VAL A 216 -21.52 1.82 21.03
N ALA A 217 -22.62 2.58 20.97
CA ALA A 217 -22.70 3.90 20.33
C ALA A 217 -22.26 5.10 21.23
N THR A 218 -21.54 4.87 22.33
CA THR A 218 -21.27 5.94 23.33
C THR A 218 -19.80 6.39 23.45
N ASP A 219 -18.89 5.81 22.68
CA ASP A 219 -17.49 6.21 22.55
C ASP A 219 -16.98 5.90 21.13
N ASP A 220 -15.85 6.47 20.73
CA ASP A 220 -15.15 6.22 19.45
C ASP A 220 -14.65 4.75 19.31
N ASN A 221 -15.31 3.78 19.96
CA ASN A 221 -14.88 2.40 20.06
C ASN A 221 -14.89 1.73 18.68
N THR A 222 -13.77 1.10 18.40
CA THR A 222 -13.53 0.28 17.22
C THR A 222 -13.60 -1.18 17.63
N GLN A 223 -14.46 -1.96 16.98
CA GLN A 223 -14.40 -3.40 17.05
C GLN A 223 -13.48 -3.90 15.93
N THR A 224 -12.30 -4.38 16.30
CA THR A 224 -11.28 -4.81 15.34
C THR A 224 -11.65 -6.16 14.72
N PHE A 225 -11.12 -6.45 13.54
CA PHE A 225 -11.44 -7.69 12.84
C PHE A 225 -10.71 -8.91 13.42
N ASP A 226 -9.55 -8.71 14.02
CA ASP A 226 -8.79 -9.73 14.75
C ASP A 226 -8.19 -9.14 16.03
N THR A 227 -7.41 -9.95 16.75
CA THR A 227 -6.81 -9.57 18.04
C THR A 227 -5.41 -8.96 17.94
N THR A 228 -4.89 -8.73 16.73
CA THR A 228 -3.48 -8.37 16.49
C THR A 228 -3.39 -7.12 15.63
N ASN A 229 -3.86 -5.98 16.15
CA ASN A 229 -3.91 -4.73 15.38
C ASN A 229 -2.87 -3.67 15.82
N THR A 230 -1.87 -4.03 16.64
CA THR A 230 -0.89 -3.08 17.21
C THR A 230 0.56 -3.52 17.04
N GLY A 231 1.50 -2.57 16.96
CA GLY A 231 2.94 -2.84 16.88
C GLY A 231 3.46 -3.03 15.45
N PHE A 232 4.66 -3.59 15.31
CA PHE A 232 5.31 -3.82 14.01
C PHE A 232 4.90 -5.13 13.33
N THR A 233 4.12 -5.98 14.00
CA THR A 233 3.76 -7.33 13.52
C THR A 233 2.26 -7.54 13.45
N ALA A 234 1.47 -6.45 13.41
CA ALA A 234 0.02 -6.49 13.37
C ALA A 234 -0.55 -6.99 12.03
N PHE A 235 0.18 -6.80 10.93
CA PHE A 235 -0.20 -7.39 9.65
C PHE A 235 0.26 -8.85 9.65
N ASP A 236 -0.63 -9.75 10.03
CA ASP A 236 -0.39 -11.19 10.18
C ASP A 236 -1.62 -12.01 9.73
N ASN A 237 -1.57 -13.33 9.83
CA ASN A 237 -2.67 -14.17 9.36
C ASN A 237 -3.77 -14.41 10.42
N THR A 238 -3.79 -13.66 11.52
CA THR A 238 -4.71 -13.89 12.65
C THR A 238 -6.17 -13.74 12.24
N VAL A 239 -6.52 -12.76 11.39
CA VAL A 239 -7.89 -12.63 10.84
C VAL A 239 -8.38 -13.93 10.18
N ALA A 240 -7.52 -14.61 9.41
CA ALA A 240 -7.85 -15.87 8.75
C ALA A 240 -7.92 -17.02 9.76
N VAL A 241 -6.92 -17.12 10.65
CA VAL A 241 -6.86 -18.16 11.71
C VAL A 241 -8.10 -18.12 12.59
N GLN A 242 -8.48 -16.93 13.06
CA GLN A 242 -9.61 -16.73 13.96
C GLN A 242 -10.95 -16.96 13.26
N TYR A 243 -11.08 -16.55 12.00
CA TYR A 243 -12.27 -16.84 11.20
C TYR A 243 -12.48 -18.35 11.03
N VAL A 244 -11.45 -19.07 10.59
CA VAL A 244 -11.50 -20.54 10.38
C VAL A 244 -11.76 -21.30 11.68
N ALA A 245 -11.22 -20.81 12.80
CA ALA A 245 -11.46 -21.38 14.11
C ALA A 245 -12.83 -21.04 14.72
N ASN A 246 -13.64 -20.21 14.05
CA ASN A 246 -14.90 -19.67 14.60
C ASN A 246 -14.70 -19.01 15.98
N ASN A 247 -13.56 -18.31 16.14
CA ASN A 247 -13.17 -17.63 17.37
C ASN A 247 -12.55 -16.28 17.02
N THR A 248 -13.39 -15.36 16.56
CA THR A 248 -13.01 -14.02 16.13
C THR A 248 -13.95 -12.98 16.70
N GLN A 249 -13.45 -11.76 16.82
CA GLN A 249 -14.24 -10.56 17.14
C GLN A 249 -14.69 -9.78 15.89
N ASN A 250 -14.46 -10.32 14.69
CA ASN A 250 -14.85 -9.69 13.43
C ASN A 250 -16.38 -9.46 13.35
N PRO A 251 -16.86 -8.20 13.41
CA PRO A 251 -18.29 -7.92 13.36
C PRO A 251 -18.89 -8.18 11.97
N LEU A 252 -18.09 -8.15 10.90
CA LEU A 252 -18.49 -8.48 9.53
C LEU A 252 -18.49 -10.00 9.26
N ALA A 253 -18.06 -10.83 10.22
CA ALA A 253 -18.19 -12.28 10.12
C ALA A 253 -19.20 -12.86 11.10
N PHE A 254 -19.22 -12.36 12.34
CA PHE A 254 -20.03 -12.92 13.43
C PHE A 254 -20.87 -11.89 14.20
N GLY A 255 -20.90 -10.62 13.78
CA GLY A 255 -21.68 -9.56 14.43
C GLY A 255 -23.19 -9.81 14.40
N HIS A 256 -23.98 -9.14 15.24
CA HIS A 256 -25.41 -9.42 15.41
C HIS A 256 -26.23 -9.22 14.12
N ASN A 257 -25.84 -8.26 13.27
CA ASN A 257 -26.54 -7.92 12.04
C ASN A 257 -26.10 -8.83 10.89
N VAL A 258 -26.94 -9.81 10.54
CA VAL A 258 -26.60 -10.83 9.53
C VAL A 258 -26.42 -10.21 8.13
N THR A 259 -27.13 -9.13 7.82
CA THR A 259 -27.06 -8.47 6.52
C THR A 259 -25.68 -7.87 6.27
N THR A 260 -25.04 -7.31 7.30
CA THR A 260 -23.72 -6.67 7.19
C THR A 260 -22.55 -7.65 7.35
N ARG A 261 -22.81 -8.96 7.48
CA ARG A 261 -21.75 -9.98 7.58
C ARG A 261 -21.05 -10.28 6.25
N SER A 262 -20.46 -9.27 5.61
CA SER A 262 -19.77 -9.41 4.31
C SER A 262 -18.62 -10.39 4.36
N ASP A 263 -17.77 -10.32 5.38
CA ASP A 263 -16.60 -11.20 5.52
C ASP A 263 -17.05 -12.66 5.62
N ALA A 264 -18.12 -12.95 6.37
CA ALA A 264 -18.64 -14.32 6.40
C ALA A 264 -19.07 -14.82 5.02
N ARG A 265 -19.76 -13.99 4.23
CA ARG A 265 -20.21 -14.37 2.88
C ARG A 265 -19.04 -14.52 1.92
N ILE A 266 -18.08 -13.60 1.96
CA ILE A 266 -16.91 -13.58 1.09
C ILE A 266 -15.99 -14.75 1.42
N PHE A 267 -15.55 -14.90 2.67
CA PHE A 267 -14.58 -15.93 3.08
C PHE A 267 -15.12 -17.36 2.93
N SER A 268 -16.43 -17.57 2.90
CA SER A 268 -17.05 -18.87 2.64
C SER A 268 -17.44 -19.11 1.18
N SER A 269 -17.26 -18.12 0.30
CA SER A 269 -17.78 -18.15 -1.08
C SER A 269 -17.15 -19.22 -1.98
N ASP A 270 -15.93 -19.66 -1.67
CA ASP A 270 -15.23 -20.76 -2.35
C ASP A 270 -15.26 -22.08 -1.55
N GLY A 271 -16.14 -22.18 -0.55
CA GLY A 271 -16.15 -23.31 0.38
C GLY A 271 -15.10 -23.21 1.51
N GLY A 272 -14.44 -22.05 1.65
CA GLY A 272 -13.43 -21.80 2.67
C GLY A 272 -12.02 -22.22 2.26
N GLU A 273 -11.77 -22.42 0.96
CA GLU A 273 -10.49 -22.91 0.44
C GLU A 273 -9.39 -21.85 0.61
N GLU A 274 -9.56 -20.65 0.07
CA GLU A 274 -8.55 -19.60 0.12
C GLU A 274 -8.30 -19.12 1.55
N ILE A 275 -9.35 -18.81 2.31
CA ILE A 275 -9.21 -18.35 3.70
C ILE A 275 -8.59 -19.44 4.58
N GLY A 276 -8.90 -20.73 4.30
CA GLY A 276 -8.28 -21.87 4.96
C GLY A 276 -6.78 -21.98 4.67
N GLN A 277 -6.37 -21.78 3.41
CA GLN A 277 -4.95 -21.74 3.05
C GLN A 277 -4.21 -20.58 3.75
N MET A 278 -4.82 -19.39 3.76
CA MET A 278 -4.30 -18.21 4.47
C MET A 278 -4.17 -18.44 5.98
N ALA A 279 -5.13 -19.10 6.61
CA ALA A 279 -5.07 -19.48 8.02
C ALA A 279 -3.96 -20.50 8.30
N SER A 280 -3.75 -21.47 7.40
CA SER A 280 -2.83 -22.59 7.63
C SER A 280 -1.34 -22.21 7.55
N SER A 281 -1.01 -21.10 6.88
CA SER A 281 0.39 -20.72 6.60
C SER A 281 0.57 -19.20 6.58
N PRO A 282 1.26 -18.62 7.59
CA PRO A 282 1.65 -17.21 7.58
C PRO A 282 2.45 -16.83 6.32
N ALA A 283 3.31 -17.73 5.83
CA ALA A 283 4.08 -17.50 4.61
C ALA A 283 3.19 -17.42 3.36
N TYR A 284 2.15 -18.26 3.27
CA TYR A 284 1.15 -18.16 2.20
C TYR A 284 0.39 -16.84 2.30
N PHE A 285 -0.08 -16.49 3.50
CA PHE A 285 -0.77 -15.23 3.76
C PHE A 285 0.06 -14.02 3.30
N PHE A 286 1.31 -13.90 3.74
CA PHE A 286 2.18 -12.79 3.34
C PHE A 286 2.43 -12.74 1.83
N LYS A 287 2.71 -13.89 1.20
CA LYS A 287 2.95 -13.92 -0.24
C LYS A 287 1.70 -13.56 -1.04
N ARG A 288 0.54 -13.99 -0.57
CA ARG A 288 -0.76 -13.68 -1.17
C ARG A 288 -1.06 -12.21 -1.04
N CYS A 289 -0.92 -11.63 0.14
CA CYS A 289 -1.12 -10.21 0.38
C CYS A 289 -0.15 -9.33 -0.40
N GLN A 290 1.13 -9.69 -0.48
CA GLN A 290 2.10 -9.00 -1.33
C GLN A 290 1.61 -8.92 -2.78
N THR A 291 1.19 -10.05 -3.35
CA THR A 291 0.76 -10.14 -4.75
C THR A 291 -0.51 -9.33 -5.02
N LEU A 292 -1.50 -9.43 -4.13
CA LEU A 292 -2.79 -8.77 -4.29
C LEU A 292 -2.70 -7.26 -4.04
N LEU A 293 -2.00 -6.84 -3.00
CA LEU A 293 -1.80 -5.44 -2.69
C LEU A 293 -0.90 -4.74 -3.72
N GLU A 294 0.11 -5.42 -4.27
CA GLU A 294 0.87 -4.88 -5.41
C GLU A 294 -0.04 -4.60 -6.62
N ARG A 295 -0.93 -5.54 -6.97
CA ARG A 295 -1.89 -5.33 -8.06
C ARG A 295 -2.90 -4.22 -7.75
N MET A 296 -3.40 -4.16 -6.53
CA MET A 296 -4.29 -3.09 -6.07
C MET A 296 -3.63 -1.73 -6.27
N ILE A 297 -2.43 -1.51 -5.71
CA ILE A 297 -1.80 -0.19 -5.79
C ILE A 297 -1.34 0.17 -7.21
N ASN A 298 -1.11 -0.81 -8.08
CA ASN A 298 -0.68 -0.60 -9.47
C ASN A 298 -1.84 -0.54 -10.47
N THR A 299 -3.09 -0.64 -10.02
CA THR A 299 -4.26 -0.40 -10.87
C THR A 299 -4.37 1.10 -11.12
N VAL A 300 -4.26 1.51 -12.39
CA VAL A 300 -4.25 2.92 -12.82
C VAL A 300 -5.05 3.09 -14.12
N PRO A 301 -5.53 4.32 -14.42
CA PRO A 301 -6.25 4.58 -15.66
C PRO A 301 -5.42 4.29 -16.91
N ARG A 302 -6.09 3.95 -18.01
CA ARG A 302 -5.46 3.71 -19.31
C ARG A 302 -4.71 4.96 -19.77
N GLY A 303 -3.44 4.78 -20.16
CA GLY A 303 -2.56 5.86 -20.59
C GLY A 303 -1.63 6.38 -19.50
N VAL A 304 -1.85 6.00 -18.24
CA VAL A 304 -0.86 6.16 -17.17
C VAL A 304 0.17 5.03 -17.27
N THR A 305 1.45 5.39 -17.30
CA THR A 305 2.56 4.43 -17.35
C THR A 305 3.36 4.55 -16.06
N LEU A 306 3.34 3.51 -15.26
CA LEU A 306 4.15 3.42 -14.05
C LEU A 306 5.61 3.08 -14.39
N THR A 307 6.53 3.51 -13.54
CA THR A 307 7.95 3.18 -13.65
C THR A 307 8.21 1.68 -13.42
N ASP A 308 9.44 1.24 -13.68
CA ASP A 308 9.96 0.05 -13.01
C ASP A 308 9.93 0.23 -11.49
N PRO A 309 9.90 -0.86 -10.69
CA PRO A 309 9.90 -0.74 -9.24
C PRO A 309 11.13 0.02 -8.78
N ILE A 310 10.92 1.07 -8.00
CA ILE A 310 12.00 1.88 -7.46
C ILE A 310 12.90 0.99 -6.61
N GLN A 311 14.20 1.03 -6.89
CA GLN A 311 15.21 0.34 -6.10
C GLN A 311 15.95 1.36 -5.23
N PRO A 312 16.50 0.94 -4.08
CA PRO A 312 17.38 1.81 -3.31
C PRO A 312 18.55 2.20 -4.20
N ILE A 313 18.75 3.51 -4.38
CA ILE A 313 19.93 4.01 -5.07
C ILE A 313 21.11 3.67 -4.16
N PRO A 314 22.29 3.24 -4.65
CA PRO A 314 23.44 3.04 -3.76
C PRO A 314 24.07 4.38 -3.38
N VAL A 315 24.49 5.17 -4.38
CA VAL A 315 25.19 6.43 -4.17
C VAL A 315 24.33 7.61 -4.65
N LYS A 316 23.97 8.52 -3.75
CA LYS A 316 23.08 9.65 -4.06
C LYS A 316 23.55 10.96 -3.43
N PRO A 317 23.62 12.07 -4.19
CA PRO A 317 23.85 13.39 -3.61
C PRO A 317 22.69 13.82 -2.72
N LEU A 318 22.99 14.41 -1.56
CA LEU A 318 22.02 14.94 -0.60
C LEU A 318 22.37 16.38 -0.23
N ARG A 319 21.34 17.22 -0.07
CA ARG A 319 21.46 18.62 0.39
C ARG A 319 22.57 19.38 -0.36
N LEU A 320 22.51 19.35 -1.69
CA LEU A 320 23.45 20.07 -2.54
C LEU A 320 23.13 21.57 -2.53
N PHE A 321 24.16 22.37 -2.32
CA PHE A 321 24.13 23.83 -2.39
C PHE A 321 25.11 24.27 -3.47
N ALA A 322 24.68 25.22 -4.30
CA ALA A 322 25.52 25.85 -5.30
C ALA A 322 25.59 27.35 -5.03
N THR A 323 26.81 27.88 -4.94
CA THR A 323 27.07 29.32 -4.80
C THR A 323 27.83 29.80 -6.02
N ILE A 324 27.32 30.84 -6.68
CA ILE A 324 28.04 31.54 -7.75
C ILE A 324 28.97 32.57 -7.09
N ASN A 325 30.27 32.44 -7.35
CA ASN A 325 31.30 33.29 -6.80
C ASN A 325 31.46 34.58 -7.62
N SER A 326 32.05 35.61 -7.02
CA SER A 326 32.27 36.92 -7.68
C SER A 326 33.20 36.87 -8.90
N ASN A 327 34.04 35.84 -9.01
CA ASN A 327 34.91 35.58 -10.15
C ASN A 327 34.22 34.76 -11.27
N GLY A 328 32.92 34.49 -11.16
CA GLY A 328 32.14 33.74 -12.14
C GLY A 328 32.26 32.21 -12.04
N THR A 329 32.97 31.66 -11.06
CA THR A 329 32.98 30.21 -10.81
C THR A 329 31.81 29.76 -9.92
N MET A 330 31.50 28.47 -9.91
CA MET A 330 30.49 27.88 -9.01
C MET A 330 31.18 26.98 -7.98
N THR A 331 30.86 27.18 -6.71
CA THR A 331 31.22 26.25 -5.64
C THR A 331 29.99 25.39 -5.33
N MET A 332 30.15 24.06 -5.38
CA MET A 332 29.14 23.12 -4.92
C MET A 332 29.56 22.50 -3.58
N SER A 333 28.64 22.44 -2.63
CA SER A 333 28.81 21.75 -1.36
C SER A 333 27.59 20.89 -1.06
N GLY A 334 27.74 19.89 -0.20
CA GLY A 334 26.66 19.01 0.19
C GLY A 334 27.19 17.68 0.71
N TYR A 335 26.32 16.68 0.72
CA TYR A 335 26.64 15.34 1.19
C TYR A 335 26.47 14.33 0.06
N ILE A 336 27.18 13.21 0.17
CA ILE A 336 26.93 12.02 -0.63
C ILE A 336 26.51 10.93 0.35
N ARG A 337 25.34 10.34 0.13
CA ARG A 337 24.92 9.13 0.82
C ARG A 337 25.48 7.93 0.05
N VAL A 338 26.10 7.01 0.77
CA VAL A 338 26.67 5.74 0.29
C VAL A 338 26.06 4.57 1.04
#